data_AF-A0A139SNS5-F1
#
_entry.id   AF-A0A139SNS5-F1
#
_cell.length_a   1.000
_cell.length_b   1.000
_cell.length_c   1.000
_cell.angle_alpha   90.00
_cell.angle_beta   90.00
_cell.angle_gamma   90.00
#
_symmetry.space_group_name_H-M   'P 1'
#
loop_
_entity.id
_entity.type
_entity.pdbx_description
1 polymer ?
#
loop_
_entity_poly.entity_id
_entity_poly.type
_entity_poly.pdbx_seq_one_letter_code
_entity_poly.pdbx_strand_id
1 'polypeptide(L)'
;MSICRLVLTFLFLCAALGAKGQESAAGERVASAGQAVASSAVRLGSESGDSARKRTAEEAIRRAFEERFGLHEPIYFIYGNEPQGAKYQFSFKYRVLGDREPVGEDGAETLRRVFFGYTQRSLWDIDSLSSPFYDSSYMPELFFESTRTLDAQAISAADRFAFLGYQVGIKHESNGRAGADSRSLNTLQFRTAFVLGDLARWHGIVAPRLWAYVSDSSDNPDIRDYRGNVELQVAIQHGDGVALSATGRVGRKGRRGSVQLDLTVPIELKGRFNFASYLMVQYWSGYGESLLDYNKHSDALRFGFSLLR
;
A
#
# COMPACT_ATOMS: atom_id res chain seq x y z
N MET A 1 -21.63 -10.16 -7.09
CA MET A 1 -21.28 -9.38 -5.88
C MET A 1 -20.07 -8.52 -6.23
N SER A 2 -20.13 -7.18 -6.07
CA SER A 2 -18.99 -6.31 -6.42
C SER A 2 -17.77 -6.65 -5.55
N ILE A 3 -16.55 -6.64 -6.11
CA ILE A 3 -15.32 -6.93 -5.34
C ILE A 3 -15.18 -5.99 -4.15
N CYS A 4 -15.66 -4.75 -4.26
CA CYS A 4 -15.75 -3.83 -3.13
C CYS A 4 -16.53 -4.44 -1.94
N ARG A 5 -17.71 -5.04 -2.21
CA ARG A 5 -18.47 -5.76 -1.18
C ARG A 5 -17.73 -6.99 -0.69
N LEU A 6 -17.05 -7.75 -1.56
CA LEU A 6 -16.28 -8.92 -1.14
C LEU A 6 -15.13 -8.54 -0.19
N VAL A 7 -14.36 -7.51 -0.53
CA VAL A 7 -13.25 -6.99 0.28
C VAL A 7 -13.76 -6.47 1.61
N LEU A 8 -14.83 -5.67 1.61
CA LEU A 8 -15.46 -5.18 2.83
C LEU A 8 -15.99 -6.33 3.70
N THR A 9 -16.73 -7.27 3.12
CA THR A 9 -17.26 -8.43 3.86
C THR A 9 -16.14 -9.29 4.45
N PHE A 10 -15.04 -9.50 3.71
CA PHE A 10 -13.88 -10.22 4.21
C PHE A 10 -13.25 -9.51 5.43
N LEU A 11 -13.06 -8.19 5.35
CA LEU A 11 -12.56 -7.39 6.47
C LEU A 11 -13.49 -7.47 7.70
N PHE A 12 -14.80 -7.36 7.50
CA PHE A 12 -15.79 -7.50 8.59
C PHE A 12 -15.78 -8.91 9.20
N LEU A 13 -15.65 -9.95 8.38
CA LEU A 13 -15.58 -11.33 8.86
C LEU A 13 -14.31 -11.56 9.69
N CYS A 14 -13.14 -11.07 9.23
CA CYS A 14 -11.90 -11.12 9.99
C CYS A 14 -12.02 -10.37 11.33
N ALA A 15 -12.65 -9.20 11.35
CA ALA A 15 -12.89 -8.45 12.59
C ALA A 15 -13.83 -9.20 13.56
N ALA A 16 -14.89 -9.83 13.04
CA ALA A 16 -15.84 -10.61 13.85
C ALA A 16 -15.24 -11.90 14.42
N LEU A 17 -14.33 -12.55 13.69
CA LEU A 17 -13.58 -13.72 14.17
C LEU A 17 -12.63 -13.32 15.32
N GLY A 18 -11.95 -12.17 15.22
CA GLY A 18 -11.09 -11.64 16.29
C GLY A 18 -11.83 -11.24 17.57
N ALA A 19 -13.11 -10.84 17.47
CA ALA A 19 -13.92 -10.43 18.62
C ALA A 19 -14.43 -11.60 19.48
N LYS A 20 -14.56 -12.81 18.91
CA LYS A 20 -15.05 -14.00 19.64
C LYS A 20 -14.05 -14.58 20.65
N GLY A 21 -12.82 -14.05 20.72
CA GLY A 21 -11.79 -14.48 21.67
C GLY A 21 -11.79 -13.76 23.03
N GLN A 22 -12.69 -12.81 23.27
CA GLN A 22 -12.78 -12.05 24.53
C GLN A 22 -14.15 -12.17 25.21
N GLU A 23 -14.56 -13.38 25.61
CA GLU A 23 -15.54 -13.54 26.69
C GLU A 23 -14.84 -14.21 27.89
N SER A 24 -14.43 -13.39 28.87
CA SER A 24 -13.97 -13.87 30.17
C SER A 24 -15.18 -13.97 31.09
N ALA A 25 -15.40 -15.19 31.59
CA ALA A 25 -16.46 -15.53 32.54
C ALA A 25 -16.35 -14.70 33.83
N ALA A 26 -17.36 -13.85 34.07
CA ALA A 26 -17.58 -13.24 35.37
C ALA A 26 -18.31 -14.24 36.28
N GLY A 27 -17.55 -14.94 37.12
CA GLY A 27 -18.05 -15.80 38.19
C GLY A 27 -17.99 -15.08 39.54
N GLU A 28 -19.18 -14.81 40.09
CA GLU A 28 -19.46 -14.25 41.40
C GLU A 28 -18.95 -15.15 42.56
N ARG A 29 -18.24 -14.60 43.55
CA ARG A 29 -18.17 -15.18 44.91
C ARG A 29 -18.07 -14.14 46.03
N VAL A 30 -18.86 -14.45 47.05
CA VAL A 30 -19.17 -13.78 48.32
C VAL A 30 -18.00 -13.81 49.31
N ALA A 31 -17.95 -12.82 50.18
CA ALA A 31 -16.99 -12.63 51.26
C ALA A 31 -17.09 -13.66 52.41
N SER A 32 -15.95 -13.99 53.03
CA SER A 32 -15.85 -14.24 54.48
C SER A 32 -14.40 -14.12 54.96
N ALA A 33 -14.23 -13.63 56.19
CA ALA A 33 -12.96 -13.34 56.85
C ALA A 33 -12.56 -14.45 57.84
N GLY A 34 -11.26 -14.63 58.08
CA GLY A 34 -10.74 -15.48 59.17
C GLY A 34 -9.21 -15.41 59.30
N GLN A 35 -8.73 -15.04 60.49
CA GLN A 35 -7.33 -14.90 60.90
C GLN A 35 -6.62 -16.27 61.09
N ALA A 36 -5.28 -16.30 60.96
CA ALA A 36 -4.30 -16.66 62.02
C ALA A 36 -2.98 -17.33 61.52
N VAL A 37 -1.86 -16.68 61.89
CA VAL A 37 -0.60 -17.18 62.50
C VAL A 37 0.29 -18.26 61.82
N ALA A 38 1.46 -17.78 61.36
CA ALA A 38 2.86 -18.26 61.43
C ALA A 38 3.26 -19.76 61.37
N SER A 39 4.24 -20.09 60.50
CA SER A 39 5.58 -20.58 60.90
C SER A 39 6.58 -20.66 59.70
N SER A 40 7.80 -20.15 59.93
CA SER A 40 9.15 -20.67 59.55
C SER A 40 9.33 -21.73 58.44
N ALA A 41 10.36 -21.78 57.58
CA ALA A 41 11.59 -21.01 57.39
C ALA A 41 12.35 -21.59 56.16
N VAL A 42 13.25 -20.78 55.54
CA VAL A 42 14.53 -21.18 54.85
C VAL A 42 14.41 -21.88 53.47
N ARG A 43 15.09 -21.51 52.37
CA ARG A 43 16.11 -20.49 52.04
C ARG A 43 16.30 -20.39 50.51
N LEU A 44 16.73 -19.20 50.06
CA LEU A 44 17.64 -18.87 48.94
C LEU A 44 17.14 -18.96 47.48
N GLY A 45 17.09 -17.78 46.85
CA GLY A 45 17.03 -17.60 45.40
C GLY A 45 16.54 -16.20 45.04
N SER A 46 17.45 -15.23 45.02
CA SER A 46 17.18 -13.88 44.52
C SER A 46 16.97 -13.91 43.00
N GLU A 47 15.74 -13.77 42.54
CA GLU A 47 15.47 -13.22 41.22
C GLU A 47 14.71 -11.91 41.40
N SER A 48 15.47 -10.85 41.16
CA SER A 48 15.05 -9.48 40.92
C SER A 48 13.78 -9.43 40.07
N GLY A 49 12.80 -8.67 40.56
CA GLY A 49 11.47 -8.59 39.98
C GLY A 49 11.44 -8.24 38.50
N ASP A 50 10.77 -9.10 37.74
CA ASP A 50 10.10 -8.66 36.52
C ASP A 50 8.79 -8.00 36.94
N SER A 51 8.89 -6.73 37.31
CA SER A 51 7.71 -5.89 37.45
C SER A 51 6.99 -5.92 36.11
N ALA A 52 5.80 -6.53 36.09
CA ALA A 52 4.84 -6.37 35.00
C ALA A 52 4.63 -4.87 34.76
N ARG A 53 5.42 -4.29 33.86
CA ARG A 53 5.32 -2.89 33.46
C ARG A 53 3.91 -2.75 32.91
N LYS A 54 3.05 -2.01 33.63
CA LYS A 54 1.70 -1.68 33.18
C LYS A 54 1.84 -1.04 31.80
N ARG A 55 1.59 -1.83 30.75
CA ARG A 55 1.64 -1.35 29.37
C ARG A 55 0.59 -0.28 29.24
N THR A 56 0.98 0.87 28.73
CA THR A 56 0.04 1.95 28.50
C THR A 56 -0.84 1.59 27.30
N ALA A 57 -2.08 2.08 27.28
CA ALA A 57 -2.94 1.96 26.11
C ALA A 57 -2.27 2.58 24.86
N GLU A 58 -1.47 3.62 25.06
CA GLU A 58 -0.67 4.28 24.02
C GLU A 58 0.37 3.33 23.38
N GLU A 59 1.16 2.62 24.19
CA GLU A 59 2.14 1.64 23.69
C GLU A 59 1.47 0.48 22.93
N ALA A 60 0.29 0.06 23.39
CA ALA A 60 -0.48 -0.99 22.73
C ALA A 60 -1.02 -0.54 21.36
N ILE A 61 -1.55 0.68 21.28
CA ILE A 61 -2.06 1.27 20.03
C ILE A 61 -0.90 1.50 19.04
N ARG A 62 0.21 2.08 19.51
CA ARG A 62 1.39 2.37 18.68
C ARG A 62 1.96 1.09 18.07
N ARG A 63 2.15 0.04 18.87
CA ARG A 63 2.63 -1.25 18.40
C ARG A 63 1.68 -1.89 17.37
N ALA A 64 0.38 -1.88 17.63
CA ALA A 64 -0.61 -2.43 16.70
C ALA A 64 -0.60 -1.70 15.34
N PHE A 65 -0.33 -0.40 15.36
CA PHE A 65 -0.17 0.42 14.16
C PHE A 65 1.15 0.09 13.44
N GLU A 66 2.29 0.17 14.13
CA GLU A 66 3.64 -0.03 13.56
C GLU A 66 3.87 -1.44 13.01
N GLU A 67 3.28 -2.48 13.61
CA GLU A 67 3.48 -3.86 13.17
C GLU A 67 2.65 -4.26 11.94
N ARG A 68 1.55 -3.54 11.68
CA ARG A 68 0.57 -3.92 10.66
C ARG A 68 0.43 -2.94 9.52
N PHE A 69 0.63 -1.65 9.76
CA PHE A 69 0.64 -0.66 8.70
C PHE A 69 1.98 -0.66 7.97
N GLY A 70 1.92 -0.53 6.66
CA GLY A 70 3.08 -0.39 5.82
C GLY A 70 2.77 0.46 4.60
N LEU A 71 3.84 0.75 3.87
CA LEU A 71 3.81 1.48 2.62
C LEU A 71 3.40 0.56 1.46
N HIS A 72 2.67 1.09 0.47
CA HIS A 72 2.14 0.29 -0.65
C HIS A 72 2.40 0.91 -2.02
N GLU A 73 1.83 2.07 -2.31
CA GLU A 73 2.10 2.87 -3.51
C GLU A 73 2.71 4.23 -3.12
N PRO A 74 3.36 4.96 -4.05
CA PRO A 74 3.92 6.28 -3.77
C PRO A 74 2.93 7.25 -3.14
N ILE A 75 3.42 8.09 -2.22
CA ILE A 75 2.63 9.12 -1.55
C ILE A 75 3.23 10.47 -1.94
N TYR A 76 2.47 11.29 -2.67
CA TYR A 76 2.96 12.54 -3.22
C TYR A 76 1.88 13.58 -3.38
N PHE A 77 2.31 14.83 -3.49
CA PHE A 77 1.52 15.97 -3.92
C PHE A 77 2.34 16.77 -4.92
N ILE A 78 1.80 16.96 -6.13
CA ILE A 78 2.45 17.65 -7.23
C ILE A 78 1.47 18.61 -7.91
N TYR A 79 1.99 19.71 -8.44
CA TYR A 79 1.23 20.76 -9.11
C TYR A 79 1.90 21.15 -10.43
N GLY A 80 1.12 21.52 -11.44
CA GLY A 80 1.58 21.84 -12.79
C GLY A 80 0.64 22.79 -13.51
N ASN A 81 0.92 23.02 -14.79
CA ASN A 81 0.33 24.10 -15.60
C ASN A 81 -0.94 23.68 -16.37
N GLU A 82 -1.47 22.48 -16.13
CA GLU A 82 -2.67 21.97 -16.77
C GLU A 82 -3.96 22.39 -16.03
N PRO A 83 -5.14 22.39 -16.69
CA PRO A 83 -6.42 22.69 -16.02
C PRO A 83 -6.72 21.79 -14.82
N GLN A 84 -6.11 20.60 -14.77
CA GLN A 84 -6.17 19.68 -13.61
C GLN A 84 -4.85 19.78 -12.86
N GLY A 85 -4.54 21.01 -12.40
CA GLY A 85 -3.19 21.45 -12.06
C GLY A 85 -2.55 20.66 -10.93
N ALA A 86 -3.33 20.28 -9.90
CA ALA A 86 -2.81 19.50 -8.78
C ALA A 86 -3.16 18.01 -8.90
N LYS A 87 -2.22 17.15 -8.51
CA LYS A 87 -2.39 15.70 -8.39
C LYS A 87 -1.79 15.24 -7.08
N TYR A 88 -2.52 14.42 -6.34
CA TYR A 88 -1.98 13.76 -5.17
C TYR A 88 -2.34 12.29 -5.12
N GLN A 89 -1.53 11.54 -4.41
CA GLN A 89 -1.77 10.15 -4.11
C GLN A 89 -1.46 9.87 -2.65
N PHE A 90 -2.37 9.13 -2.01
CA PHE A 90 -2.18 8.57 -0.69
C PHE A 90 -2.34 7.06 -0.77
N SER A 91 -1.48 6.32 -0.07
CA SER A 91 -1.52 4.87 -0.11
C SER A 91 -0.99 4.23 1.17
N PHE A 92 -1.59 3.12 1.58
CA PHE A 92 -1.07 2.27 2.64
C PHE A 92 -1.44 0.81 2.38
N LYS A 93 -0.76 -0.09 3.06
CA LYS A 93 -1.19 -1.48 3.26
C LYS A 93 -1.32 -1.79 4.73
N TYR A 94 -2.21 -2.70 5.05
CA TYR A 94 -2.49 -3.18 6.39
C TYR A 94 -2.45 -4.71 6.39
N ARG A 95 -1.64 -5.32 7.25
CA ARG A 95 -1.61 -6.77 7.44
C ARG A 95 -2.88 -7.21 8.15
N VAL A 96 -3.72 -7.99 7.44
CA VAL A 96 -5.06 -8.36 7.93
C VAL A 96 -4.96 -9.36 9.10
N LEU A 97 -4.05 -10.33 9.01
CA LEU A 97 -3.88 -11.39 10.02
C LEU A 97 -2.58 -11.16 10.80
N GLY A 98 -2.65 -11.25 12.13
CA GLY A 98 -1.53 -10.98 13.04
C GLY A 98 -0.92 -12.24 13.65
N ASP A 99 0.17 -12.07 14.41
CA ASP A 99 1.03 -13.16 14.88
C ASP A 99 0.41 -14.09 15.94
N ARG A 100 -0.82 -13.83 16.40
CA ARG A 100 -1.45 -14.49 17.57
C ARG A 100 -2.49 -15.57 17.23
N GLU A 101 -2.72 -15.85 15.95
CA GLU A 101 -3.68 -16.89 15.53
C GLU A 101 -2.99 -18.25 15.50
N PRO A 102 -3.47 -19.26 16.24
CA PRO A 102 -2.96 -20.63 16.21
C PRO A 102 -3.48 -21.33 14.95
N VAL A 103 -3.07 -20.85 13.79
CA VAL A 103 -3.12 -21.64 12.56
C VAL A 103 -1.82 -22.43 12.58
N GLY A 104 -1.86 -23.76 12.41
CA GLY A 104 -0.68 -24.64 12.50
C GLY A 104 0.55 -24.09 11.76
N GLU A 105 1.75 -24.54 12.14
CA GLU A 105 3.05 -23.93 11.78
C GLU A 105 3.19 -23.52 10.30
N ASP A 106 2.60 -24.26 9.37
CA ASP A 106 2.64 -23.98 7.92
C ASP A 106 1.56 -23.00 7.40
N GLY A 107 0.40 -22.94 8.06
CA GLY A 107 -0.74 -22.10 7.67
C GLY A 107 -0.64 -20.65 8.18
N ALA A 108 -0.03 -20.44 9.35
CA ALA A 108 0.17 -19.10 9.92
C ALA A 108 1.12 -18.23 9.08
N GLU A 109 2.18 -18.80 8.52
CA GLU A 109 3.17 -18.08 7.70
C GLU A 109 2.61 -17.58 6.36
N THR A 110 1.72 -18.35 5.73
CA THR A 110 1.07 -17.96 4.45
C THR A 110 0.01 -16.88 4.69
N LEU A 111 -0.70 -16.92 5.82
CA LEU A 111 -1.73 -15.95 6.16
C LEU A 111 -1.16 -14.60 6.61
N ARG A 112 0.04 -14.57 7.21
CA ARG A 112 0.80 -13.35 7.54
C ARG A 112 1.18 -12.48 6.34
N ARG A 113 1.04 -13.04 5.13
CA ARG A 113 1.34 -12.40 3.85
C ARG A 113 0.09 -11.83 3.16
N VAL A 114 -1.06 -11.84 3.83
CA VAL A 114 -2.30 -11.24 3.32
C VAL A 114 -2.45 -9.80 3.82
N PHE A 115 -2.60 -8.88 2.87
CA PHE A 115 -2.71 -7.46 3.12
C PHE A 115 -3.97 -6.88 2.49
N PHE A 116 -4.53 -5.90 3.18
CA PHE A 116 -5.46 -4.94 2.63
C PHE A 116 -4.68 -3.72 2.18
N GLY A 117 -4.77 -3.37 0.91
CA GLY A 117 -4.23 -2.12 0.37
C GLY A 117 -5.33 -1.09 0.19
N TYR A 118 -4.98 0.17 0.36
CA TYR A 118 -5.84 1.27 -0.06
C TYR A 118 -4.97 2.33 -0.73
N THR A 119 -5.31 2.66 -1.96
CA THR A 119 -4.74 3.80 -2.67
C THR A 119 -5.86 4.76 -3.05
N GLN A 120 -5.64 6.05 -2.86
CA GLN A 120 -6.50 7.10 -3.37
C GLN A 120 -5.66 8.05 -4.21
N ARG A 121 -6.15 8.37 -5.40
CA ARG A 121 -5.50 9.32 -6.30
C ARG A 121 -6.53 10.34 -6.76
N SER A 122 -6.22 11.62 -6.62
CA SER A 122 -7.12 12.68 -7.06
C SER A 122 -6.41 13.66 -7.99
N LEU A 123 -7.12 14.06 -9.04
CA LEU A 123 -6.81 15.21 -9.88
C LEU A 123 -7.67 16.37 -9.39
N TRP A 124 -7.02 17.48 -9.09
CA TRP A 124 -7.61 18.65 -8.49
C TRP A 124 -7.45 19.82 -9.45
N ASP A 125 -8.59 20.32 -9.94
CA ASP A 125 -8.66 21.57 -10.68
C ASP A 125 -8.63 22.72 -9.66
N ILE A 126 -7.42 22.95 -9.13
CA ILE A 126 -7.20 23.89 -8.03
C ILE A 126 -7.33 25.35 -8.48
N ASP A 127 -7.10 25.61 -9.77
CA ASP A 127 -7.08 26.95 -10.34
C ASP A 127 -8.46 27.43 -10.82
N SER A 128 -9.45 26.54 -10.93
CA SER A 128 -10.82 26.94 -11.30
C SER A 128 -11.66 27.45 -10.11
N LEU A 129 -12.83 28.01 -10.44
CA LEU A 129 -13.72 28.63 -9.46
C LEU A 129 -14.16 27.62 -8.38
N SER A 130 -13.90 27.97 -7.13
CA SER A 130 -14.13 27.11 -5.94
C SER A 130 -13.22 25.87 -5.84
N SER A 131 -12.19 25.78 -6.70
CA SER A 131 -11.16 24.73 -6.68
C SER A 131 -11.74 23.31 -6.51
N PRO A 132 -12.63 22.84 -7.39
CA PRO A 132 -13.25 21.52 -7.27
C PRO A 132 -12.27 20.38 -7.61
N PHE A 133 -12.48 19.21 -6.99
CA PHE A 133 -11.82 17.99 -7.47
C PHE A 133 -12.35 17.63 -8.86
N TYR A 134 -11.44 17.45 -9.82
CA TYR A 134 -11.77 16.99 -11.15
C TYR A 134 -12.18 15.52 -11.14
N ASP A 135 -11.36 14.67 -10.52
CA ASP A 135 -11.65 13.25 -10.38
C ASP A 135 -10.91 12.67 -9.17
N SER A 136 -11.50 11.69 -8.51
CA SER A 136 -10.90 10.97 -7.37
C SER A 136 -11.10 9.49 -7.56
N SER A 137 -10.03 8.72 -7.71
CA SER A 137 -10.06 7.27 -7.81
C SER A 137 -9.79 6.62 -6.45
N TYR A 138 -10.72 5.78 -6.00
CA TYR A 138 -10.67 5.00 -4.77
C TYR A 138 -10.30 3.55 -5.12
N MET A 139 -9.17 3.07 -4.59
CA MET A 139 -8.57 1.79 -4.98
C MET A 139 -8.29 0.87 -3.79
N PRO A 140 -9.33 0.24 -3.20
CA PRO A 140 -9.11 -0.82 -2.22
C PRO A 140 -8.65 -2.13 -2.90
N GLU A 141 -7.73 -2.82 -2.24
CA GLU A 141 -7.10 -4.04 -2.72
C GLU A 141 -7.04 -5.09 -1.60
N LEU A 142 -7.19 -6.35 -1.95
CA LEU A 142 -6.89 -7.48 -1.06
C LEU A 142 -5.92 -8.39 -1.80
N PHE A 143 -4.74 -8.60 -1.23
CA PHE A 143 -3.66 -9.30 -1.92
C PHE A 143 -2.80 -10.13 -0.99
N PHE A 144 -2.19 -11.15 -1.57
CA PHE A 144 -1.07 -11.88 -1.00
C PHE A 144 0.23 -11.28 -1.53
N GLU A 145 1.20 -11.03 -0.65
CA GLU A 145 2.50 -10.47 -1.00
C GLU A 145 3.64 -11.31 -0.41
N SER A 146 4.61 -11.66 -1.24
CA SER A 146 5.82 -12.34 -0.82
C SER A 146 7.03 -11.59 -1.37
N THR A 147 7.66 -10.79 -0.51
CA THR A 147 8.89 -10.06 -0.81
C THR A 147 10.12 -10.79 -0.28
N ARG A 148 11.24 -10.65 -0.96
CA ARG A 148 12.55 -11.07 -0.48
C ARG A 148 13.24 -9.86 0.16
N THR A 149 13.68 -10.02 1.40
CA THR A 149 14.64 -9.09 1.99
C THR A 149 15.99 -9.38 1.33
N LEU A 150 16.38 -8.55 0.37
CA LEU A 150 17.74 -8.60 -0.18
C LEU A 150 18.64 -7.79 0.75
N ASP A 151 19.66 -8.43 1.29
CA ASP A 151 20.77 -7.70 1.90
C ASP A 151 21.53 -6.98 0.77
N ALA A 152 21.79 -5.69 0.93
CA ALA A 152 22.54 -4.88 -0.02
C ALA A 152 23.92 -5.47 -0.31
N GLN A 153 24.50 -6.24 0.63
CA GLN A 153 25.76 -6.96 0.42
C GLN A 153 25.60 -8.36 -0.21
N ALA A 154 24.39 -8.94 -0.23
CA ALA A 154 24.13 -10.28 -0.75
C ALA A 154 23.94 -10.33 -2.27
N ILE A 155 23.68 -9.19 -2.91
CA ILE A 155 23.80 -9.07 -4.37
C ILE A 155 25.30 -8.98 -4.68
N SER A 156 25.98 -10.12 -4.64
CA SER A 156 27.38 -10.18 -5.05
C SER A 156 27.52 -9.63 -6.47
N ALA A 157 28.71 -9.14 -6.84
CA ALA A 157 28.99 -8.67 -8.20
C ALA A 157 28.70 -9.71 -9.32
N ALA A 158 28.44 -10.98 -8.95
CA ALA A 158 28.01 -12.05 -9.84
C ALA A 158 26.50 -12.02 -10.16
N ASP A 159 25.63 -11.61 -9.23
CA ASP A 159 24.17 -11.59 -9.42
C ASP A 159 23.71 -10.20 -9.88
N ARG A 160 23.98 -9.85 -11.13
CA ARG A 160 23.51 -8.58 -11.73
C ARG A 160 21.99 -8.53 -11.96
N PHE A 161 21.25 -9.51 -11.47
CA PHE A 161 19.80 -9.67 -11.61
C PHE A 161 19.24 -10.43 -10.40
N ALA A 162 18.35 -9.82 -9.63
CA ALA A 162 17.72 -10.46 -8.48
C ALA A 162 16.21 -10.23 -8.46
N PHE A 163 15.47 -11.27 -8.05
CA PHE A 163 14.02 -11.24 -7.87
C PHE A 163 13.66 -10.63 -6.51
N LEU A 164 12.85 -9.57 -6.51
CA LEU A 164 12.45 -8.86 -5.28
C LEU A 164 11.19 -9.45 -4.65
N GLY A 165 10.38 -10.17 -5.42
CA GLY A 165 9.14 -10.77 -4.92
C GLY A 165 7.96 -10.63 -5.89
N TYR A 166 6.80 -11.01 -5.40
CA TYR A 166 5.55 -10.94 -6.13
C TYR A 166 4.36 -10.60 -5.23
N GLN A 167 3.31 -10.10 -5.87
CA GLN A 167 2.03 -9.81 -5.27
C GLN A 167 0.92 -10.34 -6.17
N VAL A 168 -0.09 -10.99 -5.61
CA VAL A 168 -1.28 -11.44 -6.34
C VAL A 168 -2.53 -11.07 -5.55
N GLY A 169 -3.51 -10.47 -6.21
CA GLY A 169 -4.68 -10.00 -5.48
C GLY A 169 -5.78 -9.43 -6.35
N ILE A 170 -6.85 -9.01 -5.70
CA ILE A 170 -7.99 -8.36 -6.33
C ILE A 170 -8.00 -6.88 -5.97
N LYS A 171 -8.25 -6.03 -6.97
CA LYS A 171 -8.37 -4.58 -6.83
C LYS A 171 -9.71 -4.12 -7.38
N HIS A 172 -10.39 -3.33 -6.59
CA HIS A 172 -11.49 -2.49 -7.07
C HIS A 172 -10.95 -1.09 -7.33
N GLU A 173 -11.40 -0.43 -8.39
CA GLU A 173 -11.12 0.99 -8.66
C GLU A 173 -12.43 1.66 -9.08
N SER A 174 -12.82 2.72 -8.40
CA SER A 174 -13.99 3.54 -8.79
C SER A 174 -13.74 5.01 -8.53
N ASN A 175 -14.50 5.87 -9.21
CA ASN A 175 -14.39 7.32 -9.02
C ASN A 175 -15.37 7.92 -7.99
N GLY A 176 -16.21 7.08 -7.37
CA GLY A 176 -17.21 7.50 -6.39
C GLY A 176 -18.33 8.40 -6.94
N ARG A 177 -18.46 8.52 -8.27
CA ARG A 177 -19.52 9.29 -8.92
C ARG A 177 -20.75 8.42 -9.23
N ALA A 178 -21.84 9.06 -9.63
CA ALA A 178 -23.10 8.41 -10.01
C ALA A 178 -23.51 8.80 -11.43
N GLY A 179 -24.47 8.07 -12.00
CA GLY A 179 -25.05 8.37 -13.32
C GLY A 179 -24.02 8.25 -14.45
N ALA A 180 -24.09 9.15 -15.41
CA ALA A 180 -23.23 9.13 -16.61
C ALA A 180 -21.73 9.31 -16.31
N ASP A 181 -21.39 9.89 -15.16
CA ASP A 181 -20.02 10.09 -14.71
C ASP A 181 -19.49 8.91 -13.88
N SER A 182 -20.33 7.92 -13.54
CA SER A 182 -19.92 6.73 -12.80
C SER A 182 -18.86 5.97 -13.59
N ARG A 183 -17.74 5.66 -12.94
CA ARG A 183 -16.73 4.76 -13.49
C ARG A 183 -16.29 3.78 -12.43
N SER A 184 -16.21 2.51 -12.82
CA SER A 184 -15.77 1.45 -11.93
C SER A 184 -15.21 0.26 -12.70
N LEU A 185 -14.24 -0.42 -12.08
CA LEU A 185 -13.70 -1.67 -12.57
C LEU A 185 -13.20 -2.54 -11.42
N ASN A 186 -13.10 -3.82 -11.72
CA ASN A 186 -12.57 -4.84 -10.84
C ASN A 186 -11.49 -5.60 -11.59
N THR A 187 -10.34 -5.81 -10.95
CA THR A 187 -9.19 -6.46 -11.56
C THR A 187 -8.61 -7.55 -10.66
N LEU A 188 -8.23 -8.67 -11.25
CA LEU A 188 -7.31 -9.63 -10.67
C LEU A 188 -5.92 -9.25 -11.14
N GLN A 189 -5.00 -9.03 -10.21
CA GLN A 189 -3.68 -8.46 -10.46
C GLN A 189 -2.56 -9.41 -10.07
N PHE A 190 -1.47 -9.33 -10.82
CA PHE A 190 -0.19 -9.93 -10.50
C PHE A 190 0.90 -8.86 -10.68
N ARG A 191 1.72 -8.62 -9.66
CA ARG A 191 2.85 -7.69 -9.68
C ARG A 191 4.11 -8.46 -9.33
N THR A 192 5.23 -8.11 -9.95
CA THR A 192 6.54 -8.61 -9.53
C THR A 192 7.59 -7.55 -9.84
N ALA A 193 8.75 -7.65 -9.20
CA ALA A 193 9.85 -6.73 -9.44
C ALA A 193 11.19 -7.47 -9.43
N PHE A 194 12.10 -6.96 -10.24
CA PHE A 194 13.48 -7.41 -10.38
C PHE A 194 14.41 -6.22 -10.23
N VAL A 195 15.54 -6.42 -9.57
CA VAL A 195 16.63 -5.44 -9.50
C VAL A 195 17.79 -5.90 -10.36
N LEU A 196 18.46 -4.96 -11.02
CA LEU A 196 19.67 -5.17 -11.79
C LEU A 196 20.79 -4.27 -11.28
N GLY A 197 21.91 -4.86 -10.89
CA GLY A 197 23.08 -4.12 -10.40
C GLY A 197 23.12 -3.94 -8.88
N ASP A 198 24.01 -3.06 -8.44
CA ASP A 198 24.34 -2.84 -7.02
C ASP A 198 23.43 -1.78 -6.41
N LEU A 199 22.65 -2.18 -5.39
CA LEU A 199 21.72 -1.32 -4.68
C LEU A 199 22.39 -0.10 -4.04
N ALA A 200 23.67 -0.17 -3.69
CA ALA A 200 24.41 0.97 -3.14
C ALA A 200 24.89 1.96 -4.22
N ARG A 201 24.79 1.60 -5.50
CA ARG A 201 25.23 2.40 -6.65
C ARG A 201 24.09 2.55 -7.64
N TRP A 202 24.44 2.78 -8.91
CA TRP A 202 23.48 2.75 -10.01
C TRP A 202 22.93 1.33 -10.19
N HIS A 203 21.61 1.20 -10.02
CA HIS A 203 20.87 -0.02 -10.25
C HIS A 203 19.59 0.26 -11.03
N GLY A 204 19.12 -0.76 -11.74
CA GLY A 204 17.85 -0.76 -12.45
C GLY A 204 16.79 -1.53 -11.68
N ILE A 205 15.53 -1.11 -11.78
CA ILE A 205 14.38 -1.87 -11.31
C ILE A 205 13.47 -2.11 -12.51
N VAL A 206 12.98 -3.33 -12.66
CA VAL A 206 11.99 -3.71 -13.68
C VAL A 206 10.81 -4.35 -12.96
N ALA A 207 9.65 -3.72 -13.03
CA ALA A 207 8.45 -4.14 -12.32
C ALA A 207 7.27 -4.28 -13.29
N PRO A 208 7.05 -5.47 -13.86
CA PRO A 208 5.86 -5.75 -14.64
C PRO A 208 4.64 -5.97 -13.72
N ARG A 209 3.50 -5.44 -14.15
CA ARG A 209 2.19 -5.63 -13.54
C ARG A 209 1.21 -6.10 -14.60
N LEU A 210 0.55 -7.22 -14.33
CA LEU A 210 -0.46 -7.83 -15.18
C LEU A 210 -1.81 -7.77 -14.50
N TRP A 211 -2.89 -7.59 -15.27
CA TRP A 211 -4.23 -7.74 -14.73
C TRP A 211 -5.24 -8.29 -15.73
N ALA A 212 -6.27 -8.93 -15.18
CA ALA A 212 -7.49 -9.32 -15.87
C ALA A 212 -8.67 -8.56 -15.28
N TYR A 213 -9.57 -8.06 -16.13
CA TYR A 213 -10.82 -7.44 -15.71
C TYR A 213 -11.80 -8.53 -15.27
N VAL A 214 -12.33 -8.42 -14.05
CA VAL A 214 -13.10 -9.46 -13.36
C VAL A 214 -14.40 -8.90 -12.76
N SER A 215 -15.31 -8.43 -13.61
CA SER A 215 -16.73 -8.22 -13.32
C SER A 215 -17.39 -7.52 -14.52
N ASP A 216 -18.66 -7.15 -14.34
CA ASP A 216 -19.29 -6.11 -15.14
C ASP A 216 -18.39 -4.85 -15.20
N SER A 217 -18.25 -4.32 -16.41
CA SER A 217 -17.53 -3.08 -16.74
C SER A 217 -18.48 -2.13 -17.48
N SER A 218 -19.79 -2.23 -17.24
CA SER A 218 -20.86 -1.49 -17.90
C SER A 218 -20.66 0.03 -17.87
N ASP A 219 -20.09 0.56 -16.78
CA ASP A 219 -19.72 1.97 -16.65
C ASP A 219 -18.64 2.43 -17.66
N ASN A 220 -17.81 1.49 -18.15
CA ASN A 220 -16.65 1.75 -19.00
C ASN A 220 -16.27 0.50 -19.82
N PRO A 221 -17.10 0.08 -20.80
CA PRO A 221 -16.99 -1.21 -21.46
C PRO A 221 -15.76 -1.33 -22.37
N ASP A 222 -15.24 -0.21 -22.88
CA ASP A 222 -14.06 -0.14 -23.75
C ASP A 222 -12.78 0.25 -23.00
N ILE A 223 -12.76 0.28 -21.66
CA ILE A 223 -11.56 0.65 -20.85
C ILE A 223 -10.30 -0.16 -21.23
N ARG A 224 -10.49 -1.42 -21.60
CA ARG A 224 -9.42 -2.33 -22.02
C ARG A 224 -8.74 -1.88 -23.32
N ASP A 225 -9.41 -1.11 -24.18
CA ASP A 225 -8.82 -0.53 -25.39
C ASP A 225 -7.84 0.61 -25.08
N TYR A 226 -7.86 1.18 -23.86
CA TYR A 226 -6.99 2.29 -23.43
C TYR A 226 -5.93 1.85 -22.42
N ARG A 227 -6.33 1.14 -21.36
CA ARG A 227 -5.42 0.70 -20.29
C ARG A 227 -4.77 -0.65 -20.56
N GLY A 228 -5.41 -1.50 -21.36
CA GLY A 228 -4.89 -2.84 -21.66
C GLY A 228 -4.87 -3.78 -20.46
N ASN A 229 -3.89 -4.66 -20.41
CA ASN A 229 -3.75 -5.71 -19.37
C ASN A 229 -2.37 -5.75 -18.73
N VAL A 230 -1.49 -4.85 -19.17
CA VAL A 230 -0.07 -4.87 -18.83
C VAL A 230 0.39 -3.44 -18.55
N GLU A 231 1.15 -3.30 -17.48
CA GLU A 231 1.91 -2.12 -17.11
C GLU A 231 3.34 -2.57 -16.89
N LEU A 232 4.29 -1.77 -17.37
CA LEU A 232 5.70 -2.00 -17.14
C LEU A 232 6.28 -0.73 -16.52
N GLN A 233 6.80 -0.86 -15.31
CA GLN A 233 7.65 0.17 -14.72
C GLN A 233 9.11 -0.23 -14.87
N VAL A 234 9.94 0.71 -15.32
CA VAL A 234 11.39 0.60 -15.32
C VAL A 234 11.95 1.80 -14.58
N ALA A 235 12.88 1.61 -13.67
CA ALA A 235 13.56 2.69 -12.96
C ALA A 235 15.07 2.53 -13.00
N ILE A 236 15.78 3.66 -12.93
CA ILE A 236 17.21 3.74 -12.68
C ILE A 236 17.43 4.63 -11.46
N GLN A 237 18.19 4.14 -10.50
CA GLN A 237 18.37 4.79 -9.20
C GLN A 237 19.83 4.68 -8.75
N HIS A 238 20.31 5.69 -8.02
CA HIS A 238 21.65 5.70 -7.44
C HIS A 238 21.60 5.65 -5.91
N GLY A 239 21.81 4.47 -5.31
CA GLY A 239 21.68 4.30 -3.86
C GLY A 239 20.31 4.76 -3.36
N ASP A 240 20.27 5.49 -2.25
CA ASP A 240 19.07 6.21 -1.78
C ASP A 240 18.95 7.63 -2.39
N GLY A 241 19.74 7.92 -3.42
CA GLY A 241 19.86 9.20 -4.10
C GLY A 241 18.76 9.47 -5.12
N VAL A 242 19.14 10.06 -6.26
CA VAL A 242 18.22 10.35 -7.38
C VAL A 242 17.66 9.05 -7.99
N ALA A 243 16.39 9.08 -8.39
CA ALA A 243 15.78 8.02 -9.19
C ALA A 243 14.95 8.59 -10.34
N LEU A 244 15.05 7.97 -11.51
CA LEU A 244 14.21 8.22 -12.67
C LEU A 244 13.44 6.94 -12.98
N SER A 245 12.11 7.02 -13.07
CA SER A 245 11.28 5.89 -13.47
C SER A 245 10.39 6.23 -14.66
N ALA A 246 10.09 5.21 -15.45
CA ALA A 246 9.16 5.25 -16.56
C ALA A 246 8.12 4.14 -16.39
N THR A 247 6.84 4.49 -16.34
CA THR A 247 5.72 3.54 -16.27
C THR A 247 4.91 3.62 -17.54
N GLY A 248 4.83 2.52 -18.29
CA GLY A 248 4.12 2.41 -19.55
C GLY A 248 2.92 1.47 -19.49
N ARG A 249 1.84 1.82 -20.20
CA ARG A 249 0.68 0.94 -20.45
C ARG A 249 0.35 0.91 -21.93
N VAL A 250 -0.12 -0.23 -22.41
CA VAL A 250 -0.54 -0.41 -23.82
C VAL A 250 -1.95 -0.98 -23.85
N GLY A 251 -2.87 -0.25 -24.49
CA GLY A 251 -4.23 -0.68 -24.73
C GLY A 251 -4.32 -1.93 -25.60
N ARG A 252 -5.41 -2.71 -25.47
CA ARG A 252 -5.57 -4.03 -26.11
C ARG A 252 -5.28 -4.07 -27.62
N LYS A 253 -5.60 -3.01 -28.35
CA LYS A 253 -5.40 -2.91 -29.81
C LYS A 253 -4.03 -2.33 -30.19
N GLY A 254 -3.17 -2.00 -29.23
CA GLY A 254 -1.84 -1.42 -29.44
C GLY A 254 -1.81 0.04 -29.91
N ARG A 255 -2.97 0.65 -30.22
CA ARG A 255 -3.07 2.03 -30.77
C ARG A 255 -3.18 3.13 -29.72
N ARG A 256 -3.41 2.75 -28.45
CA ARG A 256 -3.61 3.65 -27.32
C ARG A 256 -2.75 3.16 -26.17
N GLY A 257 -2.34 4.06 -25.30
CA GLY A 257 -1.53 3.75 -24.15
C GLY A 257 -1.23 4.99 -23.33
N SER A 258 -0.35 4.84 -22.35
CA SER A 258 0.17 5.96 -21.58
C SER A 258 1.60 5.71 -21.15
N VAL A 259 2.32 6.80 -20.93
CA VAL A 259 3.63 6.83 -20.31
C VAL A 259 3.62 7.86 -19.18
N GLN A 260 4.20 7.48 -18.05
CA GLN A 260 4.49 8.37 -16.93
C GLN A 260 6.00 8.34 -16.69
N LEU A 261 6.64 9.51 -16.59
CA LEU A 261 8.03 9.65 -16.18
C LEU A 261 8.07 10.35 -14.83
N ASP A 262 8.77 9.76 -13.86
CA ASP A 262 8.92 10.32 -12.52
C ASP A 262 10.40 10.47 -12.19
N LEU A 263 10.84 11.71 -11.97
CA LEU A 263 12.15 12.04 -11.43
C LEU A 263 12.01 12.40 -9.95
N THR A 264 12.76 11.73 -9.08
CA THR A 264 12.78 11.99 -7.64
C THR A 264 14.19 12.30 -7.16
N VAL A 265 14.35 13.35 -6.36
CA VAL A 265 15.63 13.78 -5.78
C VAL A 265 15.44 13.93 -4.27
N PRO A 266 16.22 13.26 -3.41
CA PRO A 266 16.09 13.38 -1.97
C PRO A 266 16.41 14.80 -1.52
N ILE A 267 15.64 15.30 -0.56
CA ILE A 267 15.88 16.60 0.07
C ILE A 267 16.06 16.43 1.57
N GLU A 268 17.09 17.09 2.11
CA GLU A 268 17.28 17.24 3.54
C GLU A 268 16.77 18.61 3.99
N LEU A 269 15.56 18.67 4.52
CA LEU A 269 15.02 19.90 5.12
C LEU A 269 15.59 20.07 6.54
N LYS A 270 16.85 20.51 6.64
CA LYS A 270 17.51 20.75 7.93
C LYS A 270 16.70 21.72 8.80
N GLY A 271 16.36 21.30 10.02
CA GLY A 271 16.01 22.20 11.13
C GLY A 271 14.57 22.18 11.65
N ARG A 272 13.57 21.65 10.93
CA ARG A 272 12.17 21.57 11.45
C ARG A 272 11.34 20.38 10.96
N PHE A 273 11.70 19.73 9.85
CA PHE A 273 10.91 18.65 9.25
C PHE A 273 11.83 17.47 8.92
N ASN A 274 11.76 16.41 9.72
CA ASN A 274 12.56 15.19 9.55
C ASN A 274 11.73 14.05 8.95
N PHE A 275 11.04 14.30 7.84
CA PHE A 275 10.46 13.22 7.04
C PHE A 275 11.30 13.04 5.77
N ALA A 276 11.66 11.80 5.45
CA ALA A 276 12.29 11.47 4.18
C ALA A 276 11.37 11.98 3.07
N SER A 277 11.81 13.03 2.40
CA SER A 277 11.03 13.69 1.36
C SER A 277 11.87 13.84 0.11
N TYR A 278 11.21 13.71 -1.03
CA TYR A 278 11.80 13.82 -2.34
C TYR A 278 11.16 15.00 -3.05
N LEU A 279 11.96 15.83 -3.71
CA LEU A 279 11.44 16.63 -4.81
C LEU A 279 11.06 15.68 -5.94
N MET A 280 9.89 15.89 -6.51
CA MET A 280 9.34 15.05 -7.57
C MET A 280 8.99 15.91 -8.78
N VAL A 281 9.39 15.45 -9.97
CA VAL A 281 8.91 15.95 -11.26
C VAL A 281 8.25 14.79 -11.99
N GLN A 282 6.99 14.96 -12.37
CA GLN A 282 6.22 13.97 -13.09
C GLN A 282 5.79 14.51 -14.44
N TYR A 283 6.10 13.76 -15.49
CA TYR A 283 5.50 13.95 -16.80
C TYR A 283 4.53 12.81 -17.08
N TRP A 284 3.32 13.13 -17.51
CA TRP A 284 2.30 12.19 -17.95
C TRP A 284 1.95 12.47 -19.40
N SER A 285 1.78 11.42 -20.20
CA SER A 285 1.25 11.52 -21.56
C SER A 285 0.47 10.26 -21.93
N GLY A 286 -0.77 10.41 -22.38
CA GLY A 286 -1.58 9.31 -22.89
C GLY A 286 -2.98 9.22 -22.29
N TYR A 287 -3.54 8.02 -22.32
CA TYR A 287 -4.91 7.71 -21.87
C TYR A 287 -4.94 7.14 -20.45
N GLY A 288 -6.03 7.38 -19.73
CA GLY A 288 -6.26 6.74 -18.43
C GLY A 288 -5.59 7.41 -17.24
N GLU A 289 -5.31 8.72 -17.30
CA GLU A 289 -4.79 9.45 -16.14
C GLU A 289 -5.84 9.50 -15.03
N SER A 290 -7.04 9.94 -15.39
CA SER A 290 -8.26 9.91 -14.59
C SER A 290 -9.12 8.73 -15.03
N LEU A 291 -9.92 8.21 -14.10
CA LEU A 291 -10.89 7.18 -14.43
C LEU A 291 -12.11 7.79 -15.14
N LEU A 292 -12.56 8.99 -14.76
CA LEU A 292 -13.63 9.74 -15.43
C LEU A 292 -13.39 9.84 -16.96
N ASP A 293 -12.18 10.26 -17.32
CA ASP A 293 -11.74 10.53 -18.69
C ASP A 293 -10.75 9.48 -19.20
N TYR A 294 -10.95 8.21 -18.84
CA TYR A 294 -10.03 7.14 -19.25
C TYR A 294 -9.84 7.02 -20.77
N ASN A 295 -10.80 7.53 -21.54
CA ASN A 295 -10.84 7.47 -22.99
C ASN A 295 -10.33 8.75 -23.68
N LYS A 296 -9.88 9.76 -22.93
CA LYS A 296 -9.26 10.98 -23.46
C LYS A 296 -7.76 10.95 -23.28
N HIS A 297 -7.05 11.53 -24.25
CA HIS A 297 -5.62 11.75 -24.14
C HIS A 297 -5.36 13.00 -23.32
N SER A 298 -4.44 12.93 -22.37
CA SER A 298 -3.93 14.09 -21.63
C SER A 298 -2.41 14.08 -21.62
N ASP A 299 -1.84 15.26 -21.51
CA ASP A 299 -0.43 15.50 -21.25
C ASP A 299 -0.34 16.40 -20.03
N ALA A 300 0.59 16.11 -19.12
CA ALA A 300 0.76 16.94 -17.95
C ALA A 300 2.20 16.95 -17.42
N LEU A 301 2.70 18.12 -17.04
CA LEU A 301 3.99 18.26 -16.36
C LEU A 301 3.78 18.89 -14.98
N ARG A 302 4.05 18.10 -13.94
CA ARG A 302 3.83 18.50 -12.54
C ARG A 302 5.09 18.37 -11.71
N PHE A 303 5.22 19.20 -10.69
CA PHE A 303 6.33 19.25 -9.77
C PHE A 303 5.82 19.37 -8.33
N GLY A 304 6.54 18.81 -7.37
CA GLY A 304 6.16 18.90 -5.96
C GLY A 304 6.98 17.98 -5.09
N PHE A 305 6.31 17.34 -4.13
CA PHE A 305 6.94 16.56 -3.09
C PHE A 305 6.37 15.15 -3.03
N SER A 306 7.25 14.19 -2.75
CA SER A 306 6.89 12.82 -2.45
C SER A 306 7.46 12.42 -1.07
N LEU A 307 6.65 11.73 -0.27
CA LEU A 307 7.08 11.10 0.97
C LEU A 307 7.63 9.69 0.71
N LEU A 308 7.21 9.07 -0.39
CA LEU A 308 7.56 7.71 -0.77
C LEU A 308 7.56 7.58 -2.29
N ARG A 309 8.60 6.94 -2.83
CA ARG A 309 8.73 6.58 -4.25
C ARG A 309 8.56 5.09 -4.48
#